data_AF-A0A1U7YR75-F1
#
_entry.id   AF-A0A1U7YR75-F1
#
_cell.length_a   1.000
_cell.length_b   1.000
_cell.length_c   1.000
_cell.angle_alpha   90.00
_cell.angle_beta   90.00
_cell.angle_gamma   90.00
#
_symmetry.space_group_name_H-M   'P 1'
#
loop_
_entity.id
_entity.type
_entity.pdbx_description
1 polymer ?
#
loop_
_entity_poly.entity_id
_entity_poly.type
_entity_poly.pdbx_seq_one_letter_code
_entity_poly.pdbx_strand_id
1 'polypeptide(L)'
;MRTVRNTVDTGRTVVCTIHQPSIDIFESFDELFLMKRGGQEIYVGPLGHRSCHLIKYFESMFGVSKIQDGYNPATWMLEVTTSAQEMMLGVDFADLYKRSDLYRRNKVLISELNAPRPGTKDLHFDSQYAQPFWTQCMACLWKQHWSYWRNPAYTAIRFLFTIFVALAIGTMFWDLGTKLGNNQDLFNAVGSMYAVVLFLGFQNTASVLPVVAVERTVFYRERAAGMYSAFPYAFGQVSREFSFL
;
A
#
# COMPACT_ATOMS: atom_id res chain seq x y z
N MET A 1 9.53 -8.56 -15.08
CA MET A 1 8.78 -7.90 -16.18
C MET A 1 7.96 -8.82 -17.06
N ARG A 2 8.38 -10.07 -17.33
CA ARG A 2 7.62 -10.98 -18.22
C ARG A 2 6.12 -11.11 -17.88
N THR A 3 5.76 -11.25 -16.60
CA THR A 3 4.34 -11.32 -16.19
C THR A 3 3.57 -10.03 -16.48
N VAL A 4 4.21 -8.88 -16.25
CA VAL A 4 3.62 -7.56 -16.57
C VAL A 4 3.45 -7.44 -18.08
N ARG A 5 4.46 -7.83 -18.85
CA ARG A 5 4.40 -7.84 -20.32
C ARG A 5 3.26 -8.71 -20.83
N ASN A 6 3.16 -9.95 -20.34
CA ASN A 6 2.06 -10.85 -20.70
C ASN A 6 0.69 -10.25 -20.36
N THR A 7 0.59 -9.41 -19.32
CA THR A 7 -0.65 -8.72 -18.97
C THR A 7 -0.97 -7.62 -19.97
N VAL A 8 0.02 -6.83 -20.38
CA VAL A 8 -0.13 -5.81 -21.43
C VAL A 8 -0.56 -6.46 -22.75
N ASP A 9 0.03 -7.61 -23.09
CA ASP A 9 -0.28 -8.35 -24.32
C ASP A 9 -1.73 -8.89 -24.37
N THR A 10 -2.45 -8.89 -23.23
CA THR A 10 -3.91 -9.16 -23.21
C THR A 10 -4.79 -7.94 -23.54
N GLY A 11 -4.19 -6.81 -23.93
CA GLY A 11 -4.89 -5.56 -24.23
C GLY A 11 -5.15 -4.66 -23.02
N ARG A 12 -4.40 -4.85 -21.92
CA ARG A 12 -4.52 -4.04 -20.70
C ARG A 12 -3.45 -2.95 -20.67
N THR A 13 -3.84 -1.74 -20.26
CA THR A 13 -2.89 -0.65 -20.00
C THR A 13 -2.24 -0.84 -18.64
N VAL A 14 -0.91 -0.81 -18.58
CA VAL A 14 -0.15 -0.83 -17.33
C VAL A 14 0.67 0.45 -17.25
N VAL A 15 0.52 1.17 -16.14
CA VAL A 15 1.35 2.32 -15.80
C VAL A 15 2.08 1.99 -14.50
N CYS A 16 3.40 2.14 -14.48
CA CYS A 16 4.19 1.93 -13.28
C CYS A 16 5.36 2.91 -13.22
N THR A 17 5.81 3.19 -11.99
CA THR A 17 7.07 3.86 -11.74
C THR A 17 8.15 2.82 -11.49
N ILE A 18 9.34 3.04 -12.07
CA ILE A 18 10.49 2.16 -11.88
C ILE A 18 11.72 2.97 -11.50
N HIS A 19 12.47 2.45 -10.56
CA HIS A 19 13.72 3.06 -10.12
C HIS A 19 14.89 2.28 -10.72
N GLN A 20 15.70 2.94 -11.54
CA GLN A 20 16.96 2.42 -12.11
C GLN A 20 16.85 0.99 -12.68
N PRO A 21 16.05 0.78 -13.74
CA PRO A 21 15.91 -0.54 -14.35
C PRO A 21 17.20 -1.01 -15.03
N SER A 22 17.40 -2.33 -15.08
CA SER A 22 18.37 -2.95 -15.98
C SER A 22 17.95 -2.77 -17.44
N ILE A 23 18.88 -2.94 -18.38
CA ILE A 23 18.64 -2.81 -19.83
C ILE A 23 17.47 -3.70 -20.27
N ASP A 24 17.49 -4.98 -19.93
CA ASP A 24 16.43 -5.93 -20.31
C ASP A 24 15.03 -5.53 -19.80
N ILE A 25 14.98 -4.90 -18.63
CA ILE A 25 13.73 -4.40 -18.05
C ILE A 25 13.30 -3.13 -18.77
N PHE A 26 14.23 -2.21 -19.02
CA PHE A 26 13.95 -0.94 -19.67
C PHE A 26 13.44 -1.13 -21.09
N GLU A 27 14.05 -2.05 -21.85
CA GLU A 27 13.64 -2.42 -23.21
C GLU A 27 12.29 -3.15 -23.28
N SER A 28 11.72 -3.57 -22.14
CA SER A 28 10.40 -4.21 -22.11
C SER A 28 9.23 -3.23 -22.10
N PHE A 29 9.50 -1.93 -21.92
CA PHE A 29 8.50 -0.86 -21.92
C PHE A 29 8.24 -0.33 -23.33
N ASP A 30 6.97 -0.08 -23.66
CA ASP A 30 6.59 0.52 -24.94
C ASP A 30 6.84 2.04 -24.94
N GLU A 31 6.48 2.70 -23.83
CA GLU A 31 6.57 4.15 -23.66
C GLU A 31 7.22 4.53 -22.33
N LEU A 32 7.86 5.70 -22.32
CA LEU A 32 8.48 6.30 -21.14
C LEU A 32 7.84 7.67 -20.88
N PHE A 33 7.45 7.88 -19.62
CA PHE A 33 7.09 9.18 -19.07
C PHE A 33 8.20 9.62 -18.09
N LEU A 34 9.10 10.48 -18.54
CA LEU A 34 10.24 10.95 -17.75
C LEU A 34 9.98 12.36 -17.23
N MET A 35 10.21 12.55 -15.93
CA MET A 35 10.04 13.81 -15.22
C MET A 35 11.32 14.22 -14.51
N LYS A 36 11.54 15.53 -14.41
CA LYS A 36 12.53 16.11 -13.51
C LYS A 36 11.91 16.58 -12.20
N ARG A 37 12.77 16.99 -11.26
CA ARG A 37 12.37 17.55 -9.95
C ARG A 37 11.38 18.71 -10.17
N GLY A 38 10.32 18.74 -9.38
CA GLY A 38 9.21 19.69 -9.55
C GLY A 38 8.04 19.17 -10.39
N GLY A 39 8.09 17.89 -10.81
CA GLY A 39 7.00 17.26 -11.56
C GLY A 39 6.88 17.76 -13.00
N GLN A 40 7.97 18.27 -13.55
CA GLN A 40 8.01 18.78 -14.92
C GLN A 40 8.41 17.67 -15.89
N GLU A 41 7.67 17.53 -16.97
CA GLU A 41 7.91 16.57 -18.05
C GLU A 41 9.15 16.97 -18.85
N ILE A 42 10.04 16.02 -19.12
CA ILE A 42 11.23 16.25 -19.96
C ILE A 42 11.28 15.31 -21.18
N TYR A 43 10.56 14.19 -21.11
CA TYR A 43 10.35 13.28 -22.24
C TYR A 43 9.08 12.46 -22.00
N VAL A 44 8.17 12.42 -22.98
CA VAL A 44 7.01 11.52 -22.98
C VAL A 44 6.89 10.93 -24.37
N GLY A 45 7.10 9.64 -24.51
CA GLY A 45 7.04 8.99 -25.83
C GLY A 45 7.56 7.56 -25.87
N PRO A 46 7.53 6.93 -27.05
CA PRO A 46 7.94 5.55 -27.23
C PRO A 46 9.46 5.40 -27.09
N LEU A 47 9.91 4.35 -26.39
CA LEU A 47 11.35 4.06 -26.27
C LEU A 47 11.95 3.66 -27.62
N GLY A 48 11.21 2.85 -28.39
CA GLY A 48 11.68 2.21 -29.61
C GLY A 48 12.64 1.05 -29.35
N HIS A 49 12.96 0.29 -30.40
CA HIS A 49 13.87 -0.84 -30.28
C HIS A 49 15.27 -0.37 -29.84
N ARG A 50 15.82 -0.94 -28.76
CA ARG A 50 17.08 -0.52 -28.14
C ARG A 50 17.07 0.95 -27.70
N SER A 51 15.92 1.42 -27.20
CA SER A 51 15.72 2.79 -26.73
C SER A 51 16.10 3.88 -27.74
N CYS A 52 16.05 3.56 -29.04
CA CYS A 52 16.63 4.43 -30.08
C CYS A 52 15.91 5.77 -30.22
N HIS A 53 14.61 5.86 -29.92
CA HIS A 53 13.88 7.14 -29.99
C HIS A 53 14.24 8.05 -28.82
N LEU A 54 14.38 7.49 -27.63
CA LEU A 54 14.85 8.19 -26.44
C LEU A 54 16.26 8.76 -26.65
N ILE A 55 17.19 7.90 -27.11
CA ILE A 55 18.59 8.28 -27.35
C ILE A 55 18.65 9.40 -28.38
N LYS A 56 17.99 9.24 -29.53
CA LYS A 56 17.95 10.26 -30.59
C LYS A 56 17.38 11.59 -30.10
N TYR A 57 16.37 11.57 -29.23
CA TYR A 57 15.77 12.78 -28.70
C TYR A 57 16.78 13.57 -27.86
N PHE A 58 17.42 12.94 -26.88
CA PHE A 58 18.39 13.61 -26.02
C PHE A 58 19.70 13.96 -26.75
N GLU A 59 20.19 13.10 -27.64
CA GLU A 59 21.39 13.39 -28.45
C GLU A 59 21.18 14.52 -29.47
N SER A 60 19.93 14.82 -29.85
CA SER A 60 19.63 15.96 -30.71
C SER A 60 19.79 17.31 -30.00
N MET A 61 19.85 17.32 -28.66
CA MET A 61 20.02 18.52 -27.86
C MET A 61 21.49 18.93 -27.81
N PHE A 62 21.75 20.22 -27.99
CA PHE A 62 23.10 20.75 -27.99
C PHE A 62 23.77 20.56 -26.61
N GLY A 63 24.94 19.91 -26.61
CA GLY A 63 25.79 19.73 -25.42
C GLY A 63 25.50 18.48 -24.60
N VAL A 64 24.47 17.69 -24.91
CA VAL A 64 24.24 16.39 -24.27
C VAL A 64 25.31 15.38 -24.72
N SER A 65 25.90 14.66 -23.78
CA SER A 65 26.89 13.61 -24.08
C SER A 65 26.22 12.42 -24.76
N LYS A 66 26.84 11.94 -25.84
CA LYS A 66 26.37 10.73 -26.54
C LYS A 66 26.49 9.50 -25.65
N ILE A 67 25.57 8.57 -25.81
CA ILE A 67 25.61 7.31 -25.07
C ILE A 67 26.77 6.44 -25.59
N GLN A 68 27.45 5.76 -24.67
CA GLN A 68 28.50 4.80 -25.04
C GLN A 68 27.87 3.45 -25.43
N ASP A 69 28.52 2.73 -26.34
CA ASP A 69 28.02 1.42 -26.76
C ASP A 69 27.99 0.44 -25.57
N GLY A 70 26.89 -0.30 -25.44
CA GLY A 70 26.63 -1.19 -24.29
C GLY A 70 26.28 -0.50 -22.98
N TYR A 71 26.23 0.83 -22.91
CA TYR A 71 25.82 1.55 -21.70
C TYR A 71 24.30 1.51 -21.51
N ASN A 72 23.85 1.47 -20.26
CA ASN A 72 22.42 1.37 -19.96
C ASN A 72 21.68 2.69 -20.29
N PRO A 73 20.73 2.71 -21.25
CA PRO A 73 20.01 3.92 -21.61
C PRO A 73 19.23 4.53 -20.44
N ALA A 74 18.71 3.70 -19.53
CA ALA A 74 17.99 4.17 -18.35
C ALA A 74 18.89 4.90 -17.35
N THR A 75 20.16 4.48 -17.23
CA THR A 75 21.14 5.17 -16.40
C THR A 75 21.61 6.44 -17.08
N TRP A 76 21.97 6.36 -18.36
CA TRP A 76 22.46 7.50 -19.13
C TRP A 76 21.45 8.64 -19.17
N MET A 77 20.16 8.35 -19.43
CA MET A 77 19.14 9.40 -19.48
C MET A 77 19.06 10.16 -18.15
N LEU A 78 19.18 9.48 -17.00
CA LEU A 78 19.10 10.11 -15.69
C LEU A 78 20.35 10.96 -15.40
N GLU A 79 21.52 10.55 -15.87
CA GLU A 79 22.78 11.27 -15.72
C GLU A 79 22.80 12.57 -16.54
N VAL A 80 22.35 12.50 -17.81
CA VAL A 80 22.34 13.67 -18.70
C VAL A 80 21.23 14.67 -18.36
N THR A 81 20.17 14.23 -17.68
CA THR A 81 19.06 15.10 -17.25
C THR A 81 19.16 15.57 -15.80
N THR A 82 20.35 15.50 -15.18
CA THR A 82 20.55 16.01 -13.82
C THR A 82 20.48 17.55 -13.78
N SER A 83 20.08 18.11 -12.63
CA SER A 83 20.07 19.57 -12.44
C SER A 83 21.45 20.21 -12.59
N ALA A 84 22.53 19.47 -12.28
CA ALA A 84 23.89 19.92 -12.50
C ALA A 84 24.17 20.09 -14.00
N GLN A 85 23.73 19.13 -14.83
CA GLN A 85 23.89 19.25 -16.28
C GLN A 85 23.04 20.35 -16.89
N GLU A 86 21.81 20.56 -16.43
CA GLU A 86 21.00 21.72 -16.82
C GLU A 86 21.74 23.05 -16.58
N MET A 87 22.37 23.19 -15.41
CA MET A 87 23.14 24.38 -15.06
C MET A 87 24.39 24.55 -15.92
N MET A 88 25.12 23.45 -16.21
CA MET A 88 26.30 23.48 -17.06
C MET A 88 25.98 23.85 -18.52
N LEU A 89 24.86 23.34 -19.04
CA LEU A 89 24.41 23.59 -20.40
C LEU A 89 23.66 24.93 -20.53
N GLY A 90 23.21 25.51 -19.42
CA GLY A 90 22.40 26.72 -19.41
C GLY A 90 21.02 26.51 -20.04
N VAL A 91 20.47 25.29 -19.94
CA VAL A 91 19.17 24.91 -20.54
C VAL A 91 18.21 24.38 -19.47
N ASP A 92 16.91 24.52 -19.74
CA ASP A 92 15.86 23.82 -19.00
C ASP A 92 15.26 22.73 -19.90
N PHE A 93 15.45 21.46 -19.55
CA PHE A 93 14.93 20.33 -20.32
C PHE A 93 13.40 20.32 -20.41
N ALA A 94 12.70 20.86 -19.41
CA ALA A 94 11.24 20.95 -19.44
C ALA A 94 10.77 21.95 -20.50
N ASP A 95 11.47 23.07 -20.64
CA ASP A 95 11.15 24.06 -21.67
C ASP A 95 11.57 23.60 -23.07
N LEU A 96 12.68 22.87 -23.18
CA LEU A 96 13.06 22.20 -24.42
C LEU A 96 11.99 21.19 -24.86
N TYR A 97 11.50 20.37 -23.93
CA TYR A 97 10.42 19.43 -24.22
C TYR A 97 9.14 20.13 -24.69
N LYS A 98 8.68 21.19 -24.00
CA LYS A 98 7.49 21.96 -24.42
C LYS A 98 7.61 22.56 -25.83
N ARG A 99 8.83 22.90 -26.26
CA ARG A 99 9.10 23.44 -27.60
C ARG A 99 9.31 22.36 -28.66
N SER A 100 9.47 21.10 -28.25
CA SER A 100 9.74 19.99 -29.14
C SER A 100 8.51 19.57 -29.95
N ASP A 101 8.76 18.96 -31.11
CA ASP A 101 7.70 18.34 -31.92
C ASP A 101 7.03 17.18 -31.18
N LEU A 102 7.74 16.51 -30.29
CA LEU A 102 7.20 15.41 -29.48
C LEU A 102 6.06 15.89 -28.58
N TYR A 103 6.26 17.01 -27.87
CA TYR A 103 5.22 17.61 -27.05
C TYR A 103 4.01 18.05 -27.88
N ARG A 104 4.24 18.65 -29.05
CA ARG A 104 3.15 19.07 -29.96
C ARG A 104 2.32 17.87 -30.43
N ARG A 105 2.98 16.79 -30.86
CA ARG A 105 2.31 15.54 -31.28
C ARG A 105 1.49 14.93 -30.14
N ASN A 106 2.06 14.87 -28.93
CA ASN A 106 1.36 14.34 -27.76
C ASN A 106 0.12 15.17 -27.42
N LYS A 107 0.18 16.51 -27.51
CA LYS A 107 -0.99 17.38 -27.28
C LYS A 107 -2.09 17.17 -28.33
N VAL A 108 -1.73 16.98 -29.59
CA VAL A 108 -2.69 16.65 -30.65
C VAL A 108 -3.33 15.29 -30.35
N LEU A 109 -2.54 14.26 -30.06
CA LEU A 109 -3.05 12.93 -29.73
C LEU A 109 -3.99 12.94 -28.51
N ILE A 110 -3.63 13.67 -27.45
CA ILE A 110 -4.51 13.83 -26.28
C ILE A 110 -5.83 14.51 -26.68
N SER A 111 -5.78 15.54 -27.53
CA SER A 111 -7.00 16.22 -27.99
C SER A 111 -7.90 15.31 -28.84
N GLU A 112 -7.32 14.43 -29.65
CA GLU A 112 -8.05 13.43 -30.44
C GLU A 112 -8.66 12.35 -29.55
N LEU A 113 -7.93 11.86 -28.55
CA LEU A 113 -8.38 10.81 -27.64
C LEU A 113 -9.39 11.29 -26.59
N ASN A 114 -9.42 12.59 -26.30
CA ASN A 114 -10.42 13.19 -25.41
C ASN A 114 -11.83 13.21 -26.05
N ALA A 115 -11.94 13.09 -27.38
CA ALA A 115 -13.23 12.97 -28.04
C ALA A 115 -13.71 11.50 -27.96
N PRO A 116 -14.83 11.21 -27.26
CA PRO A 116 -15.33 9.85 -27.16
C PRO A 116 -15.74 9.34 -28.55
N ARG A 117 -15.49 8.06 -28.82
CA ARG A 117 -15.86 7.46 -30.11
C ARG A 117 -17.39 7.41 -30.24
N PRO A 118 -17.95 7.65 -31.43
CA PRO A 118 -19.39 7.53 -31.62
C PRO A 118 -19.90 6.15 -31.19
N GLY A 119 -20.90 6.13 -30.30
CA GLY A 119 -21.49 4.88 -29.78
C GLY A 119 -20.81 4.29 -28.54
N THR A 120 -19.75 4.89 -28.01
CA THR A 120 -19.18 4.49 -26.70
C THR A 120 -19.88 5.21 -25.55
N LYS A 121 -20.09 4.52 -24.43
CA LYS A 121 -20.56 5.09 -23.17
C LYS A 121 -19.39 5.20 -22.21
N ASP A 122 -19.42 6.21 -21.35
CA ASP A 122 -18.46 6.34 -20.27
C ASP A 122 -18.54 5.14 -19.33
N LEU A 123 -17.37 4.77 -18.78
CA LEU A 123 -17.26 3.68 -17.83
C LEU A 123 -17.94 4.10 -16.52
N HIS A 124 -19.13 3.58 -16.26
CA HIS A 124 -19.87 3.81 -15.01
C HIS A 124 -19.82 2.56 -14.14
N PHE A 125 -19.52 2.75 -12.86
CA PHE A 125 -19.60 1.70 -11.84
C PHE A 125 -20.71 2.06 -10.86
N ASP A 126 -21.70 1.18 -10.71
CA ASP A 126 -22.86 1.43 -9.84
C ASP A 126 -22.51 1.47 -8.35
N SER A 127 -21.39 0.84 -7.97
CA SER A 127 -20.90 0.80 -6.59
C SER A 127 -19.40 1.01 -6.52
N GLN A 128 -18.95 1.63 -5.43
CA GLN A 128 -17.53 1.80 -5.12
C GLN A 128 -16.81 0.44 -4.93
N TYR A 129 -17.52 -0.56 -4.43
CA TYR A 129 -16.98 -1.89 -4.14
C TYR A 129 -17.56 -2.95 -5.09
N ALA A 130 -16.75 -3.96 -5.42
CA ALA A 130 -17.15 -5.04 -6.32
C ALA A 130 -18.16 -6.03 -5.71
N GLN A 131 -18.35 -6.02 -4.39
CA GLN A 131 -19.19 -6.97 -3.65
C GLN A 131 -20.04 -6.25 -2.59
N PRO A 132 -21.22 -6.80 -2.24
CA PRO A 132 -22.11 -6.20 -1.25
C PRO A 132 -21.51 -6.29 0.16
N PHE A 133 -22.02 -5.43 1.06
CA PHE A 133 -21.55 -5.28 2.44
C PHE A 133 -21.45 -6.61 3.20
N TRP A 134 -22.46 -7.49 3.08
CA TRP A 134 -22.48 -8.76 3.79
C TRP A 134 -21.34 -9.70 3.37
N THR A 135 -21.08 -9.79 2.06
CA THR A 135 -19.95 -10.58 1.52
C THR A 135 -18.62 -10.03 2.01
N GLN A 136 -18.48 -8.69 2.09
CA GLN A 136 -17.31 -8.06 2.68
C GLN A 136 -17.15 -8.45 4.16
N CYS A 137 -18.23 -8.41 4.95
CA CYS A 137 -18.19 -8.80 6.37
C CYS A 137 -17.77 -10.26 6.56
N MET A 138 -18.35 -11.19 5.79
CA MET A 138 -17.99 -12.60 5.86
C MET A 138 -16.54 -12.84 5.44
N ALA A 139 -16.07 -12.16 4.39
CA ALA A 139 -14.67 -12.25 3.94
C ALA A 139 -13.70 -11.71 5.00
N CYS A 140 -14.00 -10.57 5.64
CA CYS A 140 -13.20 -10.02 6.72
C CYS A 140 -13.18 -10.96 7.95
N LEU A 141 -14.32 -11.51 8.36
CA LEU A 141 -14.42 -12.48 9.45
C LEU A 141 -13.64 -13.76 9.18
N TRP A 142 -13.70 -14.26 7.95
CA TRP A 142 -12.94 -15.42 7.50
C TRP A 142 -11.44 -15.13 7.57
N LYS A 143 -11.00 -14.00 7.00
CA LYS A 143 -9.61 -13.57 7.04
C LYS A 143 -9.10 -13.47 8.49
N GLN A 144 -9.88 -12.82 9.36
CA GLN A 144 -9.54 -12.63 10.76
C GLN A 144 -9.45 -13.95 11.53
N HIS A 145 -10.35 -14.89 11.23
CA HIS A 145 -10.31 -16.24 11.81
C HIS A 145 -8.99 -16.93 11.54
N TRP A 146 -8.59 -16.96 10.27
CA TRP A 146 -7.37 -17.64 9.84
C TRP A 146 -6.12 -16.92 10.33
N SER A 147 -6.15 -15.58 10.41
CA SER A 147 -5.07 -14.77 11.00
C SER A 147 -4.80 -15.19 12.45
N TYR A 148 -5.86 -15.28 13.27
CA TYR A 148 -5.75 -15.63 14.69
C TYR A 148 -5.43 -17.11 14.90
N TRP A 149 -6.12 -18.00 14.17
CA TRP A 149 -5.89 -19.43 14.27
C TRP A 149 -4.47 -19.84 13.86
N ARG A 150 -3.88 -19.17 12.87
CA ARG A 150 -2.49 -19.40 12.44
C ARG A 150 -1.46 -18.66 13.30
N ASN A 151 -1.89 -17.93 14.32
CA ASN A 151 -1.03 -17.33 15.34
C ASN A 151 -1.21 -18.08 16.68
N PRO A 152 -0.71 -19.33 16.78
CA PRO A 152 -0.87 -20.13 18.00
C PRO A 152 -0.09 -19.53 19.17
N ALA A 153 1.03 -18.84 18.92
CA ALA A 153 1.80 -18.19 19.97
C ALA A 153 0.97 -17.11 20.69
N TYR A 154 0.30 -16.24 19.94
CA TYR A 154 -0.60 -15.23 20.51
C TYR A 154 -1.71 -15.86 21.36
N THR A 155 -2.41 -16.85 20.79
CA THR A 155 -3.54 -17.50 21.45
C THR A 155 -3.10 -18.28 22.69
N ALA A 156 -2.03 -19.08 22.60
CA ALA A 156 -1.52 -19.90 23.70
C ALA A 156 -0.95 -19.06 24.83
N ILE A 157 -0.18 -18.00 24.54
CA ILE A 157 0.36 -17.10 25.56
C ILE A 157 -0.78 -16.41 26.30
N ARG A 158 -1.82 -15.94 25.59
CA ARG A 158 -3.00 -15.31 26.22
C ARG A 158 -3.70 -16.29 27.17
N PHE A 159 -3.95 -17.53 26.74
CA PHE A 159 -4.55 -18.55 27.62
C PHE A 159 -3.68 -18.90 28.84
N LEU A 160 -2.40 -19.19 28.64
CA LEU A 160 -1.47 -19.55 29.72
C LEU A 160 -1.33 -18.42 30.74
N PHE A 161 -1.17 -17.18 30.27
CA PHE A 161 -1.02 -16.03 31.13
C PHE A 161 -2.31 -15.72 31.91
N THR A 162 -3.48 -15.83 31.27
CA THR A 162 -4.78 -15.67 31.95
C THR A 162 -4.97 -16.73 33.05
N ILE A 163 -4.63 -18.00 32.78
CA ILE A 163 -4.70 -19.07 33.80
C ILE A 163 -3.76 -18.77 34.97
N PHE A 164 -2.52 -18.37 34.69
CA PHE A 164 -1.55 -18.03 35.74
C PHE A 164 -2.03 -16.86 36.60
N VAL A 165 -2.53 -15.79 35.98
CA VAL A 165 -3.10 -14.63 36.67
C VAL A 165 -4.32 -15.01 37.49
N ALA A 166 -5.22 -15.83 36.95
CA ALA A 166 -6.41 -16.29 37.67
C ALA A 166 -6.03 -17.09 38.93
N LEU A 167 -5.02 -17.96 38.84
CA LEU A 167 -4.50 -18.69 40.01
C LEU A 167 -3.83 -17.76 41.02
N ALA A 168 -3.01 -16.81 40.56
CA ALA A 168 -2.33 -15.86 41.44
C ALA A 168 -3.33 -14.97 42.19
N ILE A 169 -4.31 -14.39 41.50
CA ILE A 169 -5.31 -13.52 42.13
C ILE A 169 -6.28 -14.33 43.00
N GLY A 170 -6.69 -15.52 42.54
CA GLY A 170 -7.58 -16.40 43.30
C GLY A 170 -6.95 -16.91 44.61
N THR A 171 -5.64 -17.20 44.60
CA THR A 171 -4.91 -17.57 45.82
C THR A 171 -4.65 -16.36 46.74
N MET A 172 -4.39 -15.17 46.18
CA MET A 172 -4.15 -13.95 46.95
C MET A 172 -5.41 -13.49 47.72
N PHE A 173 -6.59 -13.61 47.13
CA PHE A 173 -7.88 -13.28 47.77
C PHE A 173 -8.66 -14.52 48.20
N TRP A 174 -7.96 -15.56 48.62
CA TRP A 174 -8.57 -16.81 49.04
C TRP A 174 -9.56 -16.60 50.18
N ASP A 175 -10.75 -17.20 50.05
CA ASP A 175 -11.77 -17.21 51.09
C ASP A 175 -12.22 -15.81 51.57
N LEU A 176 -12.09 -14.80 50.70
CA LEU A 176 -12.51 -13.43 51.02
C LEU A 176 -14.03 -13.28 51.10
N GLY A 177 -14.78 -14.10 50.35
CA GLY A 177 -16.25 -14.03 50.28
C GLY A 177 -16.99 -14.58 51.50
N THR A 178 -16.34 -15.36 52.37
CA THR A 178 -16.95 -15.94 53.58
C THR A 178 -16.80 -15.05 54.81
N LYS A 179 -15.92 -14.03 54.74
CA LYS A 179 -15.64 -13.07 55.81
C LYS A 179 -16.37 -11.77 55.51
N LEU A 180 -17.59 -11.64 56.01
CA LEU A 180 -18.43 -10.43 55.83
C LEU A 180 -18.78 -9.77 57.18
N GLY A 181 -18.03 -10.07 58.23
CA GLY A 181 -18.33 -9.64 59.59
C GLY A 181 -17.99 -8.18 59.88
N ASN A 182 -17.10 -7.56 59.07
CA ASN A 182 -16.60 -6.21 59.29
C ASN A 182 -16.66 -5.37 58.01
N ASN A 183 -16.82 -4.05 58.14
CA ASN A 183 -16.85 -3.11 57.01
C ASN A 183 -15.57 -3.20 56.16
N GLN A 184 -14.42 -3.48 56.80
CA GLN A 184 -13.14 -3.64 56.11
C GLN A 184 -13.14 -4.84 55.15
N ASP A 185 -13.80 -5.94 55.50
CA ASP A 185 -13.84 -7.13 54.65
C ASP A 185 -14.67 -6.88 53.38
N LEU A 186 -15.76 -6.11 53.52
CA LEU A 186 -16.55 -5.64 52.38
C LEU A 186 -15.72 -4.73 51.46
N PHE A 187 -14.96 -3.79 52.02
CA PHE A 187 -14.05 -2.95 51.23
C PHE A 187 -12.97 -3.77 50.50
N ASN A 188 -12.41 -4.79 51.15
CA ASN A 188 -11.44 -5.70 50.52
C ASN A 188 -12.07 -6.50 49.38
N ALA A 189 -13.30 -7.00 49.56
CA ALA A 189 -14.04 -7.74 48.52
C ALA A 189 -14.31 -6.86 47.29
N VAL A 190 -14.85 -5.65 47.48
CA VAL A 190 -15.11 -4.71 46.38
C VAL A 190 -13.80 -4.26 45.71
N GLY A 191 -12.76 -3.96 46.49
CA GLY A 191 -11.44 -3.56 45.99
C GLY A 191 -10.75 -4.64 45.17
N SER A 192 -10.85 -5.91 45.60
CA SER A 192 -10.30 -7.05 44.86
C SER A 192 -11.02 -7.28 43.53
N MET A 193 -12.35 -7.22 43.50
CA MET A 193 -13.14 -7.32 42.26
C MET A 193 -12.77 -6.20 41.28
N TYR A 194 -12.65 -4.97 41.78
CA TYR A 194 -12.22 -3.82 40.99
C TYR A 194 -10.82 -4.02 40.39
N ALA A 195 -9.86 -4.48 41.20
CA ALA A 195 -8.50 -4.74 40.76
C ALA A 195 -8.44 -5.84 39.68
N VAL A 196 -9.23 -6.91 39.81
CA VAL A 196 -9.34 -7.99 38.82
C VAL A 196 -9.85 -7.46 37.49
N VAL A 197 -10.96 -6.72 37.50
CA VAL A 197 -11.59 -6.19 36.27
C VAL A 197 -10.63 -5.24 35.55
N LEU A 198 -9.97 -4.34 36.27
CA LEU A 198 -8.98 -3.43 35.69
C LEU A 198 -7.79 -4.17 35.09
N PHE A 199 -7.23 -5.13 35.84
CA PHE A 199 -6.04 -5.86 35.41
C PHE A 199 -6.35 -6.69 34.15
N LEU A 200 -7.47 -7.42 34.13
CA LEU A 200 -7.90 -8.18 32.95
C LEU A 200 -8.19 -7.26 31.74
N GLY A 201 -8.83 -6.12 31.95
CA GLY A 201 -9.09 -5.15 30.88
C GLY A 201 -7.81 -4.60 30.26
N PHE A 202 -6.84 -4.21 31.10
CA PHE A 202 -5.54 -3.72 30.63
C PHE A 202 -4.76 -4.80 29.90
N GLN A 203 -4.68 -6.01 30.45
CA GLN A 203 -3.93 -7.12 29.85
C GLN A 203 -4.50 -7.55 28.51
N ASN A 204 -5.82 -7.70 28.39
CA ASN A 204 -6.46 -8.04 27.12
C ASN A 204 -6.17 -6.95 26.07
N THR A 205 -6.30 -5.67 26.43
CA THR A 205 -5.99 -4.56 25.52
C THR A 205 -4.53 -4.53 25.09
N ALA A 206 -3.60 -4.69 26.04
CA ALA A 206 -2.16 -4.70 25.79
C ALA A 206 -1.74 -5.85 24.86
N SER A 207 -2.38 -7.01 25.00
CA SER A 207 -2.11 -8.18 24.15
C SER A 207 -2.58 -8.00 22.71
N VAL A 208 -3.73 -7.36 22.50
CA VAL A 208 -4.34 -7.16 21.17
C VAL A 208 -3.62 -6.06 20.38
N LEU A 209 -3.08 -5.05 21.07
CA LEU A 209 -2.45 -3.89 20.45
C LEU A 209 -1.38 -4.22 19.37
N PRO A 210 -0.38 -5.09 19.62
CA PRO A 210 0.62 -5.43 18.59
C PRO A 210 0.02 -6.18 17.39
N VAL A 211 -0.99 -7.02 17.60
CA VAL A 211 -1.68 -7.76 16.52
C VAL A 211 -2.42 -6.77 15.62
N VAL A 212 -3.22 -5.88 16.21
CA VAL A 212 -3.94 -4.82 15.48
C VAL A 212 -2.97 -3.87 14.78
N ALA A 213 -1.83 -3.54 15.38
CA ALA A 213 -0.84 -2.65 14.76
C ALA A 213 -0.29 -3.21 13.44
N VAL A 214 -0.02 -4.52 13.39
CA VAL A 214 0.42 -5.21 12.16
C VAL A 214 -0.72 -5.26 11.15
N GLU A 215 -1.92 -5.69 11.55
CA GLU A 215 -3.08 -5.81 10.65
C GLU A 215 -3.53 -4.46 10.08
N ARG A 216 -3.37 -3.37 10.84
CA ARG A 216 -3.71 -2.01 10.40
C ARG A 216 -2.96 -1.61 9.12
N THR A 217 -1.70 -2.03 8.97
CA THR A 217 -0.92 -1.72 7.75
C THR A 217 -1.50 -2.43 6.52
N VAL A 218 -1.97 -3.66 6.69
CA VAL A 218 -2.64 -4.44 5.65
C VAL A 218 -4.00 -3.85 5.34
N PHE A 219 -4.79 -3.50 6.36
CA PHE A 219 -6.09 -2.83 6.21
C PHE A 219 -5.99 -1.57 5.36
N TYR A 220 -5.02 -0.69 5.62
CA TYR A 220 -4.86 0.54 4.82
C TYR A 220 -4.54 0.25 3.37
N ARG A 221 -3.71 -0.76 3.08
CA ARG A 221 -3.40 -1.18 1.70
C ARG A 221 -4.64 -1.74 1.00
N GLU A 222 -5.39 -2.62 1.65
CA GLU A 222 -6.59 -3.25 1.08
C GLU A 222 -7.72 -2.23 0.87
N ARG A 223 -7.88 -1.27 1.80
CA ARG A 223 -8.84 -0.17 1.68
C ARG A 223 -8.45 0.79 0.54
N ALA A 224 -7.16 1.13 0.41
CA ALA A 224 -6.68 1.98 -0.68
C ALA A 224 -6.85 1.31 -2.05
N ALA A 225 -6.77 -0.03 -2.10
CA ALA A 225 -7.07 -0.82 -3.30
C ALA A 225 -8.57 -1.00 -3.57
N GLY A 226 -9.46 -0.44 -2.73
CA GLY A 226 -10.91 -0.54 -2.92
C GLY A 226 -11.48 -1.94 -2.70
N MET A 227 -10.82 -2.82 -1.93
CA MET A 227 -11.27 -4.21 -1.75
C MET A 227 -12.53 -4.31 -0.88
N TYR A 228 -12.61 -3.54 0.20
CA TYR A 228 -13.75 -3.51 1.12
C TYR A 228 -13.79 -2.20 1.94
N SER A 229 -14.91 -1.90 2.58
CA SER A 229 -15.11 -0.70 3.41
C SER A 229 -14.57 -0.85 4.85
N ALA A 230 -14.47 0.25 5.60
CA ALA A 230 -13.91 0.20 6.96
C ALA A 230 -14.78 -0.60 7.95
N PHE A 231 -16.10 -0.61 7.76
CA PHE A 231 -17.05 -1.23 8.70
C PHE A 231 -16.99 -2.77 8.72
N PRO A 232 -16.95 -3.49 7.57
CA PRO A 232 -16.72 -4.93 7.53
C PRO A 232 -15.46 -5.39 8.27
N TYR A 233 -14.38 -4.62 8.15
CA TYR A 233 -13.14 -4.90 8.89
C TYR A 233 -13.34 -4.72 10.40
N ALA A 234 -13.92 -3.61 10.83
CA ALA A 234 -14.19 -3.37 12.25
C ALA A 234 -15.10 -4.46 12.85
N PHE A 235 -16.16 -4.85 12.13
CA PHE A 235 -17.04 -5.95 12.52
C PHE A 235 -16.29 -7.28 12.62
N GLY A 236 -15.42 -7.56 11.63
CA GLY A 236 -14.55 -8.73 11.61
C GLY A 236 -13.64 -8.82 12.83
N GLN A 237 -12.99 -7.71 13.17
CA GLN A 237 -12.09 -7.61 14.32
C GLN A 237 -12.84 -7.86 15.64
N VAL A 238 -13.93 -7.12 15.86
CA VAL A 238 -14.70 -7.17 17.12
C VAL A 238 -15.29 -8.56 17.35
N SER A 239 -15.86 -9.16 16.31
CA SER A 239 -16.51 -10.48 16.44
C SER A 239 -15.50 -11.58 16.77
N ARG A 240 -14.27 -11.50 16.27
CA ARG A 240 -13.23 -12.48 16.60
C ARG A 240 -12.68 -12.28 17.99
N GLU A 241 -12.44 -11.04 18.43
CA GLU A 241 -12.04 -10.78 19.82
C GLU A 241 -13.08 -11.25 20.82
N PHE A 242 -14.38 -11.11 20.51
CA PHE A 242 -15.45 -11.62 21.38
C PHE A 242 -15.44 -13.15 21.52
N SER A 243 -14.94 -13.89 20.52
CA SER A 243 -14.86 -15.36 20.59
C SER A 243 -13.71 -15.86 21.49
N PHE A 244 -12.76 -14.99 21.84
CA PHE A 244 -11.57 -15.30 22.66
C PHE A 244 -11.57 -14.57 24.03
N LEU A 245 -12.64 -13.83 24.33
CA LEU A 245 -12.96 -13.23 25.62
C LEU A 245 -13.75 -14.23 26.47
#